data_AF-A0A0K6HU53-F1
#
_entry.id   AF-A0A0K6HU53-F1
#
_cell.length_a   1.000
_cell.length_b   1.000
_cell.length_c   1.000
_cell.angle_alpha   90.00
_cell.angle_beta   90.00
_cell.angle_gamma   90.00
#
_symmetry.space_group_name_H-M   'P 1'
#
loop_
_entity.id
_entity.type
_entity.pdbx_description
1 polymer ?
#
loop_
_entity_poly.entity_id
_entity_poly.type
_entity_poly.pdbx_seq_one_letter_code
_entity_poly.pdbx_strand_id
1 'polypeptide(L)'
;MPTLDLALPPHAHDQQSLNTVRAGRLLDSLLQTRATSVSLVEGLSDADCTVQSMPDASPAKWHLAHTTWFFEEFILSPHLPGYRVFDPAFRYLFNSYYDTIGPRHPRPQRGLLTRPTLEQISAFRDHVDAALLKLPLDAAPASLLELGLHHEQQHQELLLTDLLHLFAQNPLHPAYRPLPGPLPAERTPVALRWIRFPGGLTEIGHDGEGFAFDNEGPRHRVWLGDFALAHRPVCNADWLDFMADDGYATPTLWLADGWRWVQEHGVRAPAYWQAHDDGFYTETMTLHGLQPLLPQAPVCHVSFYEADAYARWAGARLPTEFEWEAAAGRQAPTAPAQLADHPWRLPLAMGAAPEGDLHDLWGGVWEWTASAYLPYPGFRPAPGAVGEYNGKFMSGQMVLRGGSCATPPGHLRPTYRNFFYPHQRWQFTGLRLAR
;
A
#
# COMPACT_ATOMS: atom_id res chain seq x y z
N MET A 1 -38.44 45.60 -12.92
CA MET A 1 -37.98 44.29 -13.42
C MET A 1 -37.95 44.36 -14.94
N PRO A 2 -36.81 43.99 -15.54
CA PRO A 2 -36.69 42.62 -16.01
C PRO A 2 -35.43 41.93 -15.48
N THR A 3 -35.64 40.74 -14.97
CA THR A 3 -34.62 39.74 -14.63
C THR A 3 -33.97 39.24 -15.92
N LEU A 4 -32.64 39.39 -16.02
CA LEU A 4 -31.84 38.64 -16.96
C LEU A 4 -31.80 37.20 -16.46
N ASP A 5 -32.70 36.39 -17.00
CA ASP A 5 -32.69 34.94 -16.83
C ASP A 5 -31.56 34.39 -17.71
N LEU A 6 -30.37 34.26 -17.12
CA LEU A 6 -29.27 33.51 -17.71
C LEU A 6 -29.60 32.03 -17.57
N ALA A 7 -30.47 31.54 -18.45
CA ALA A 7 -30.64 30.11 -18.66
C ALA A 7 -29.26 29.52 -18.98
N LEU A 8 -28.74 28.70 -18.07
CA LEU A 8 -27.52 27.94 -18.28
C LEU A 8 -27.69 27.10 -19.56
N PRO A 9 -26.67 27.02 -20.43
CA PRO A 9 -26.77 26.26 -21.66
C PRO A 9 -27.13 24.79 -21.34
N PRO A 10 -27.87 24.10 -22.21
CA PRO A 10 -28.41 22.75 -21.95
C PRO A 10 -27.33 21.71 -21.57
N HIS A 11 -26.07 21.95 -21.90
CA HIS A 11 -24.93 21.10 -21.49
C HIS A 11 -24.52 21.24 -20.01
N ALA A 12 -24.82 22.36 -19.35
CA ALA A 12 -24.43 22.60 -17.95
C ALA A 12 -25.33 21.85 -16.97
N HIS A 13 -26.63 21.73 -17.28
CA HIS A 13 -27.57 20.95 -16.47
C HIS A 13 -27.28 19.43 -16.53
N ASP A 14 -26.89 18.92 -17.70
CA ASP A 14 -26.48 17.51 -17.86
C ASP A 14 -25.17 17.20 -17.13
N GLN A 15 -24.17 18.10 -17.19
CA GLN A 15 -22.92 17.94 -16.44
C GLN A 15 -23.11 18.04 -14.92
N GLN A 16 -23.99 18.93 -14.45
CA GLN A 16 -24.30 19.06 -13.03
C GLN A 16 -25.06 17.83 -12.51
N SER A 17 -25.99 17.25 -13.29
CA SER A 17 -26.67 15.99 -12.96
C SER A 17 -25.69 14.81 -12.87
N LEU A 18 -24.78 14.68 -13.85
CA LEU A 18 -23.76 13.62 -13.87
C LEU A 18 -22.77 13.74 -12.69
N ASN A 19 -22.37 14.96 -12.33
CA ASN A 19 -21.51 15.22 -11.18
C ASN A 19 -22.19 14.86 -9.86
N THR A 20 -23.48 15.16 -9.70
CA THR A 20 -24.25 14.78 -8.52
C THR A 20 -24.39 13.26 -8.38
N VAL A 21 -24.64 12.54 -9.49
CA VAL A 21 -24.70 11.06 -9.48
C VAL A 21 -23.33 10.44 -9.19
N ARG A 22 -22.23 11.02 -9.70
CA ARG A 22 -20.86 10.60 -9.36
C ARG A 22 -20.56 10.83 -7.89
N ALA A 23 -20.89 12.00 -7.35
CA ALA A 23 -20.69 12.34 -5.95
C ALA A 23 -21.49 11.43 -5.01
N GLY A 24 -22.73 11.08 -5.35
CA GLY A 24 -23.53 10.12 -4.56
C GLY A 24 -22.89 8.73 -4.48
N ARG A 25 -22.48 8.17 -5.62
CA ARG A 25 -21.76 6.86 -5.64
C ARG A 25 -20.43 6.91 -4.90
N LEU A 26 -19.74 8.05 -4.96
CA LEU A 26 -18.48 8.27 -4.27
C LEU A 26 -18.68 8.33 -2.75
N LEU A 27 -19.75 8.97 -2.28
CA LEU A 27 -20.10 9.01 -0.86
C LEU A 27 -20.43 7.61 -0.34
N ASP A 28 -21.20 6.80 -1.10
CA ASP A 28 -21.47 5.40 -0.72
C ASP A 28 -20.18 4.58 -0.62
N SER A 29 -19.29 4.72 -1.61
CA SER A 29 -17.99 4.04 -1.63
C SER A 29 -17.08 4.51 -0.48
N LEU A 30 -17.15 5.80 -0.13
CA LEU A 30 -16.45 6.36 0.99
C LEU A 30 -16.96 5.77 2.30
N LEU A 31 -18.28 5.74 2.54
CA LEU A 31 -18.85 5.18 3.76
C LEU A 31 -18.52 3.69 3.91
N GLN A 32 -18.53 2.93 2.80
CA GLN A 32 -18.08 1.53 2.81
C GLN A 32 -16.60 1.42 3.18
N THR A 33 -15.74 2.28 2.62
CA THR A 33 -14.32 2.35 2.96
C THR A 33 -14.13 2.68 4.44
N ARG A 34 -14.89 3.64 4.97
CA ARG A 34 -14.81 4.04 6.38
C ARG A 34 -15.28 2.95 7.33
N ALA A 35 -16.32 2.19 6.95
CA ALA A 35 -16.77 1.00 7.68
C ALA A 35 -15.70 -0.11 7.68
N THR A 36 -15.00 -0.31 6.56
CA THR A 36 -13.87 -1.24 6.51
C THR A 36 -12.77 -0.86 7.50
N SER A 37 -12.39 0.43 7.61
CA SER A 37 -11.39 0.85 8.59
C SER A 37 -11.80 0.55 10.04
N VAL A 38 -13.09 0.72 10.37
CA VAL A 38 -13.63 0.38 11.69
C VAL A 38 -13.57 -1.13 11.92
N SER A 39 -13.97 -1.93 10.94
CA SER A 39 -13.95 -3.40 11.08
C SER A 39 -12.54 -3.95 11.28
N LEU A 40 -11.51 -3.28 10.76
CA LEU A 40 -10.11 -3.68 10.98
C LEU A 40 -9.66 -3.55 12.43
N VAL A 41 -10.28 -2.70 13.25
CA VAL A 41 -9.91 -2.57 14.67
C VAL A 41 -10.88 -3.29 15.61
N GLU A 42 -11.92 -3.93 15.10
CA GLU A 42 -12.84 -4.72 15.91
C GLU A 42 -12.09 -5.84 16.65
N GLY A 43 -12.32 -5.94 17.96
CA GLY A 43 -11.67 -6.92 18.84
C GLY A 43 -10.31 -6.49 19.41
N LEU A 44 -9.73 -5.39 18.92
CA LEU A 44 -8.50 -4.83 19.50
C LEU A 44 -8.80 -4.02 20.76
N SER A 45 -7.89 -4.10 21.73
CA SER A 45 -7.95 -3.25 22.93
C SER A 45 -7.45 -1.83 22.64
N ASP A 46 -7.75 -0.88 23.54
CA ASP A 46 -7.15 0.46 23.49
C ASP A 46 -5.61 0.40 23.57
N ALA A 47 -5.05 -0.58 24.29
CA ALA A 47 -3.61 -0.79 24.39
C ALA A 47 -3.01 -1.20 23.03
N ASP A 48 -3.60 -2.20 22.36
CA ASP A 48 -3.17 -2.63 21.01
C ASP A 48 -3.24 -1.47 20.02
N CYS A 49 -4.27 -0.64 20.14
CA CYS A 49 -4.48 0.51 19.28
C CYS A 49 -3.61 1.73 19.61
N THR A 50 -2.83 1.73 20.71
CA THR A 50 -2.03 2.87 21.17
C THR A 50 -0.53 2.70 20.92
N VAL A 51 0.01 1.48 20.93
CA VAL A 51 1.46 1.26 20.84
C VAL A 51 2.00 1.55 19.43
N GLN A 52 3.20 2.14 19.39
CA GLN A 52 4.00 2.32 18.17
C GLN A 52 5.25 1.45 18.26
N SER A 53 5.33 0.42 17.42
CA SER A 53 6.38 -0.60 17.48
C SER A 53 7.71 -0.19 16.82
N MET A 54 7.69 0.85 15.98
CA MET A 54 8.87 1.50 15.41
C MET A 54 8.51 2.90 14.87
N PRO A 55 9.48 3.81 14.61
CA PRO A 55 9.20 5.15 14.10
C PRO A 55 8.43 5.19 12.78
N ASP A 56 8.55 4.15 11.96
CA ASP A 56 7.84 4.07 10.69
C ASP A 56 6.38 3.65 10.81
N ALA A 57 6.05 2.83 11.81
CA ALA A 57 4.68 2.43 12.12
C ALA A 57 3.92 3.56 12.82
N SER A 58 2.59 3.53 12.76
CA SER A 58 1.69 4.36 13.55
C SER A 58 0.70 3.50 14.34
N PRO A 59 0.25 3.95 15.52
CA PRO A 59 -0.79 3.25 16.26
C PRO A 59 -2.08 3.11 15.45
N ALA A 60 -2.83 2.02 15.62
CA ALA A 60 -4.07 1.79 14.90
C ALA A 60 -5.09 2.93 15.12
N LYS A 61 -5.20 3.46 16.35
CA LYS A 61 -6.07 4.63 16.61
C LYS A 61 -5.59 5.91 15.93
N TRP A 62 -4.29 6.05 15.68
CA TRP A 62 -3.76 7.18 14.92
C TRP A 62 -4.18 7.07 13.45
N HIS A 63 -4.15 5.88 12.84
CA HIS A 63 -4.66 5.69 11.47
C HIS A 63 -6.14 6.06 11.35
N LEU A 64 -6.97 5.58 12.29
CA LEU A 64 -8.40 5.92 12.33
C LEU A 64 -8.65 7.41 12.49
N ALA A 65 -7.89 8.07 13.37
CA ALA A 65 -8.03 9.49 13.60
C ALA A 65 -7.50 10.33 12.43
N HIS A 66 -6.39 9.93 11.83
CA HIS A 66 -5.75 10.63 10.73
C HIS A 66 -6.60 10.64 9.46
N THR A 67 -7.16 9.50 9.08
CA THR A 67 -8.06 9.43 7.91
C THR A 67 -9.30 10.28 8.13
N THR A 68 -9.80 10.35 9.36
CA THR A 68 -10.94 11.19 9.77
C THR A 68 -10.59 12.68 9.73
N TRP A 69 -9.42 13.03 10.25
CA TRP A 69 -8.88 14.38 10.21
C TRP A 69 -8.77 14.90 8.77
N PHE A 70 -8.41 14.06 7.81
CA PHE A 70 -8.35 14.46 6.40
C PHE A 70 -9.71 15.01 5.93
N PHE A 71 -10.81 14.31 6.22
CA PHE A 71 -12.14 14.78 5.84
C PHE A 71 -12.59 16.00 6.65
N GLU A 72 -12.28 16.05 7.96
CA GLU A 72 -12.61 17.22 8.77
C GLU A 72 -11.90 18.50 8.27
N GLU A 73 -10.61 18.41 7.96
CA GLU A 73 -9.76 19.54 7.58
C GLU A 73 -10.00 19.98 6.13
N PHE A 74 -10.01 19.04 5.18
CA PHE A 74 -10.04 19.35 3.75
C PHE A 74 -11.44 19.38 3.14
N ILE A 75 -12.43 18.71 3.76
CA ILE A 75 -13.80 18.63 3.22
C ILE A 75 -14.78 19.42 4.10
N LEU A 76 -14.94 19.05 5.37
CA LEU A 76 -16.04 19.58 6.18
C LEU A 76 -15.82 21.02 6.61
N SER A 77 -14.64 21.34 7.15
CA SER A 77 -14.35 22.71 7.63
C SER A 77 -14.46 23.77 6.54
N PRO A 78 -14.00 23.55 5.28
CA PRO A 78 -14.11 24.55 4.22
C PRO A 78 -15.47 24.54 3.50
N HIS A 79 -16.17 23.40 3.44
CA HIS A 79 -17.31 23.21 2.54
C HIS A 79 -18.67 22.98 3.21
N LEU A 80 -18.73 22.73 4.53
CA LEU A 80 -19.99 22.58 5.26
C LEU A 80 -20.28 23.81 6.14
N PRO A 81 -21.22 24.69 5.75
CA PRO A 81 -21.53 25.90 6.51
C PRO A 81 -21.93 25.60 7.96
N GLY A 82 -21.30 26.28 8.91
CA GLY A 82 -21.59 26.12 10.34
C GLY A 82 -21.03 24.83 10.95
N TYR A 83 -20.18 24.09 10.24
CA TYR A 83 -19.50 22.92 10.79
C TYR A 83 -18.70 23.30 12.05
N ARG A 84 -18.82 22.45 13.08
CA ARG A 84 -18.05 22.56 14.32
C ARG A 84 -17.05 21.42 14.35
N VAL A 85 -15.77 21.78 14.45
CA VAL A 85 -14.69 20.81 14.64
C VAL A 85 -14.93 20.00 15.91
N PHE A 86 -14.59 18.71 15.88
CA PHE A 86 -14.81 17.81 17.01
C PHE A 86 -14.00 18.23 18.24
N ASP A 87 -12.69 18.41 18.05
CA ASP A 87 -11.76 18.91 19.06
C ASP A 87 -10.64 19.70 18.37
N PRO A 88 -10.42 20.99 18.70
CA PRO A 88 -9.36 21.80 18.10
C PRO A 88 -7.95 21.20 18.21
N ALA A 89 -7.67 20.38 19.24
CA ALA A 89 -6.38 19.75 19.42
C ALA A 89 -6.09 18.67 18.35
N PHE A 90 -7.12 18.09 17.73
CA PHE A 90 -6.98 16.95 16.82
C PHE A 90 -6.25 17.33 15.54
N ARG A 91 -6.35 18.59 15.10
CA ARG A 91 -5.55 19.12 13.97
C ARG A 91 -4.05 18.95 14.22
N TYR A 92 -3.56 19.24 15.43
CA TYR A 92 -2.14 19.09 15.77
C TYR A 92 -1.74 17.62 15.92
N LEU A 93 -2.59 16.80 16.53
CA LEU A 93 -2.28 15.39 16.83
C LEU A 93 -2.29 14.50 15.57
N PHE A 94 -3.17 14.81 14.61
CA PHE A 94 -3.45 13.93 13.47
C PHE A 94 -3.07 14.52 12.11
N ASN A 95 -2.46 15.71 12.04
CA ASN A 95 -1.72 16.11 10.84
C ASN A 95 -0.51 15.17 10.64
N SER A 96 -0.42 14.54 9.47
CA SER A 96 0.66 13.61 9.14
C SER A 96 1.97 14.32 8.80
N TYR A 97 1.93 15.16 7.77
CA TYR A 97 3.10 15.80 7.19
C TYR A 97 2.74 17.08 6.42
N TYR A 98 1.51 17.60 6.48
CA TYR A 98 1.14 18.80 5.74
C TYR A 98 1.67 20.05 6.44
N ASP A 99 2.87 20.49 6.06
CA ASP A 99 3.57 21.59 6.72
C ASP A 99 2.85 22.93 6.45
N THR A 100 2.18 23.06 5.30
CA THR A 100 1.32 24.21 4.99
C THR A 100 0.07 24.31 5.88
N ILE A 101 -0.37 23.21 6.49
CA ILE A 101 -1.55 23.19 7.38
C ILE A 101 -1.18 23.61 8.81
N GLY A 102 0.05 23.34 9.24
CA GLY A 102 0.57 23.81 10.53
C GLY A 102 1.44 22.79 11.27
N PRO A 103 1.78 23.07 12.54
CA PRO A 103 2.60 22.17 13.35
C PRO A 103 1.88 20.84 13.62
N ARG A 104 2.67 19.83 13.98
CA ARG A 104 2.17 18.46 14.22
C ARG A 104 2.91 17.78 15.36
N HIS A 105 2.26 16.81 15.99
CA HIS A 105 2.92 15.90 16.92
C HIS A 105 4.01 15.08 16.20
N PRO A 106 5.22 14.94 16.77
CA PRO A 106 6.32 14.22 16.09
C PRO A 106 5.96 12.77 15.76
N ARG A 107 6.20 12.35 14.50
CA ARG A 107 5.91 10.99 14.02
C ARG A 107 6.48 9.87 14.92
N PRO A 108 7.74 9.93 15.41
CA PRO A 108 8.29 8.87 16.26
C PRO A 108 7.69 8.80 17.67
N GLN A 109 6.81 9.75 18.02
CA GLN A 109 6.21 9.86 19.35
C GLN A 109 4.69 9.65 19.32
N ARG A 110 4.12 9.19 18.20
CA ARG A 110 2.67 8.92 18.09
C ARG A 110 2.20 7.89 19.11
N GLY A 111 3.03 6.87 19.41
CA GLY A 111 2.74 5.85 20.41
C GLY A 111 2.76 6.32 21.88
N LEU A 112 3.20 7.56 22.15
CA LEU A 112 3.16 8.13 23.50
C LEU A 112 1.80 8.75 23.84
N LEU A 113 0.91 8.90 22.85
CA LEU A 113 -0.40 9.51 23.02
C LEU A 113 -1.40 8.51 23.60
N THR A 114 -1.42 8.38 24.93
CA THR A 114 -2.46 7.59 25.62
C THR A 114 -3.85 8.22 25.51
N ARG A 115 -3.93 9.52 25.19
CA ARG A 115 -5.15 10.24 24.82
C ARG A 115 -5.01 10.87 23.44
N PRO A 116 -6.09 10.92 22.64
CA PRO A 116 -7.44 10.41 22.91
C PRO A 116 -7.51 8.88 23.01
N THR A 117 -8.50 8.34 23.74
CA THR A 117 -8.77 6.89 23.79
C THR A 117 -9.36 6.40 22.47
N LEU A 118 -9.30 5.10 22.21
CA LEU A 118 -9.95 4.48 21.05
C LEU A 118 -11.43 4.84 20.97
N GLU A 119 -12.15 4.86 22.09
CA GLU A 119 -13.56 5.28 22.17
C GLU A 119 -13.75 6.73 21.70
N GLN A 120 -12.88 7.66 22.13
CA GLN A 120 -12.94 9.05 21.68
C GLN A 120 -12.63 9.19 20.19
N ILE A 121 -11.72 8.36 19.66
CA ILE A 121 -11.45 8.31 18.21
C ILE A 121 -12.65 7.76 17.44
N SER A 122 -13.33 6.72 17.95
CA SER A 122 -14.57 6.23 17.34
C SER A 122 -15.65 7.31 17.33
N ALA A 123 -15.84 8.04 18.44
CA ALA A 123 -16.78 9.16 18.49
C ALA A 123 -16.42 10.30 17.52
N PHE A 124 -15.12 10.55 17.30
CA PHE A 124 -14.65 11.49 16.29
C PHE A 124 -15.01 11.03 14.87
N ARG A 125 -14.85 9.74 14.57
CA ARG A 125 -15.28 9.14 13.30
C ARG A 125 -16.76 9.33 13.09
N ASP A 126 -17.58 8.95 14.07
CA ASP A 126 -19.05 9.06 13.98
C ASP A 126 -19.50 10.51 13.74
N HIS A 127 -18.84 11.49 14.39
CA HIS A 127 -19.12 12.91 14.18
C HIS A 127 -18.85 13.36 12.74
N VAL A 128 -17.69 12.99 12.18
CA VAL A 128 -17.30 13.33 10.81
C VAL A 128 -18.17 12.61 9.80
N ASP A 129 -18.48 11.33 10.02
CA ASP A 129 -19.32 10.52 9.12
C ASP A 129 -20.76 11.08 9.07
N ALA A 130 -21.32 11.46 10.23
CA ALA A 130 -22.62 12.11 10.30
C ALA A 130 -22.64 13.50 9.63
N ALA A 131 -21.50 14.19 9.58
CA ALA A 131 -21.37 15.47 8.89
C ALA A 131 -21.19 15.28 7.37
N LEU A 132 -20.44 14.26 6.93
CA LEU A 132 -20.30 13.91 5.52
C LEU A 132 -21.65 13.57 4.87
N LEU A 133 -22.54 12.88 5.61
CA LEU A 133 -23.92 12.61 5.16
C LEU A 133 -24.78 13.87 4.98
N LYS A 134 -24.40 14.98 5.60
CA LYS A 134 -25.11 16.27 5.49
C LYS A 134 -24.47 17.20 4.46
N LEU A 135 -23.31 16.85 3.93
CA LEU A 135 -22.61 17.64 2.94
C LEU A 135 -23.40 17.62 1.62
N PRO A 136 -23.80 18.78 1.06
CA PRO A 136 -24.39 18.82 -0.27
C PRO A 136 -23.43 18.21 -1.29
N LEU A 137 -23.95 17.40 -2.22
CA LEU A 137 -23.13 16.62 -3.17
C LEU A 137 -22.25 17.47 -4.09
N ASP A 138 -22.57 18.74 -4.26
CA ASP A 138 -21.84 19.74 -5.05
C ASP A 138 -21.00 20.71 -4.20
N ALA A 139 -21.02 20.60 -2.87
CA ALA A 139 -20.34 21.54 -1.98
C ALA A 139 -18.82 21.39 -1.97
N ALA A 140 -18.31 20.16 -2.11
CA ALA A 140 -16.89 19.85 -2.13
C ALA A 140 -16.47 19.27 -3.50
N PRO A 141 -15.23 19.49 -3.95
CA PRO A 141 -14.73 18.87 -5.17
C PRO A 141 -14.78 17.34 -5.07
N ALA A 142 -15.46 16.68 -6.01
CA ALA A 142 -15.55 15.21 -6.05
C ALA A 142 -14.16 14.55 -6.09
N SER A 143 -13.18 15.17 -6.76
CA SER A 143 -11.79 14.69 -6.79
C SER A 143 -11.12 14.67 -5.42
N LEU A 144 -11.48 15.59 -4.51
CA LEU A 144 -10.92 15.64 -3.15
C LEU A 144 -11.55 14.59 -2.24
N LEU A 145 -12.86 14.33 -2.40
CA LEU A 145 -13.53 13.19 -1.77
C LEU A 145 -12.92 11.86 -2.23
N GLU A 146 -12.67 11.73 -3.54
CA GLU A 146 -12.09 10.53 -4.16
C GLU A 146 -10.64 10.32 -3.69
N LEU A 147 -9.85 11.40 -3.60
CA LEU A 147 -8.53 11.36 -2.98
C LEU A 147 -8.60 10.92 -1.51
N GLY A 148 -9.53 11.46 -0.72
CA GLY A 148 -9.71 11.07 0.68
C GLY A 148 -10.07 9.60 0.84
N LEU A 149 -10.92 9.06 -0.04
CA LEU A 149 -11.27 7.63 -0.07
C LEU A 149 -10.03 6.78 -0.34
N HIS A 150 -9.26 7.08 -1.39
CA HIS A 150 -8.06 6.32 -1.72
C HIS A 150 -6.94 6.49 -0.67
N HIS A 151 -6.86 7.66 -0.03
CA HIS A 151 -5.99 7.90 1.12
C HIS A 151 -6.36 7.00 2.31
N GLU A 152 -7.65 6.85 2.62
CA GLU A 152 -8.08 5.95 3.68
C GLU A 152 -7.78 4.48 3.34
N GLN A 153 -7.89 4.08 2.07
CA GLN A 153 -7.48 2.74 1.62
C GLN A 153 -5.97 2.49 1.80
N GLN A 154 -5.10 3.47 1.52
CA GLN A 154 -3.66 3.34 1.84
C GLN A 154 -3.45 3.13 3.35
N HIS A 155 -4.22 3.84 4.18
CA HIS A 155 -4.15 3.69 5.62
C HIS A 155 -4.72 2.37 6.16
N GLN A 156 -5.63 1.72 5.43
CA GLN A 156 -6.09 0.37 5.76
C GLN A 156 -4.98 -0.67 5.57
N GLU A 157 -4.20 -0.55 4.49
CA GLU A 157 -3.04 -1.41 4.28
C GLU A 157 -1.96 -1.15 5.34
N LEU A 158 -1.64 0.13 5.61
CA LEU A 158 -0.68 0.51 6.65
C LEU A 158 -1.09 0.01 8.05
N LEU A 159 -2.37 0.11 8.39
CA LEU A 159 -2.89 -0.39 9.66
C LEU A 159 -2.58 -1.88 9.83
N LEU A 160 -2.75 -2.69 8.78
CA LEU A 160 -2.46 -4.13 8.82
C LEU A 160 -0.96 -4.41 8.95
N THR A 161 -0.12 -3.69 8.21
CA THR A 161 1.34 -3.85 8.30
C THR A 161 1.88 -3.44 9.66
N ASP A 162 1.30 -2.39 10.25
CA ASP A 162 1.74 -1.82 11.52
C ASP A 162 1.27 -2.69 12.71
N LEU A 163 0.05 -3.27 12.61
CA LEU A 163 -0.42 -4.29 13.56
C LEU A 163 0.43 -5.55 13.51
N LEU A 164 0.75 -6.06 12.30
CA LEU A 164 1.62 -7.23 12.17
C LEU A 164 2.99 -6.95 12.79
N HIS A 165 3.60 -5.80 12.50
CA HIS A 165 4.89 -5.44 13.09
C HIS A 165 4.81 -5.37 14.62
N LEU A 166 3.76 -4.75 15.18
CA LEU A 166 3.53 -4.70 16.63
C LEU A 166 3.41 -6.09 17.25
N PHE A 167 2.59 -6.96 16.66
CA PHE A 167 2.30 -8.28 17.22
C PHE A 167 3.53 -9.20 17.10
N ALA A 168 4.35 -9.02 16.07
CA ALA A 168 5.63 -9.70 15.92
C ALA A 168 6.67 -9.30 17.00
N GLN A 169 6.56 -8.12 17.63
CA GLN A 169 7.45 -7.73 18.74
C GLN A 169 7.07 -8.40 20.07
N ASN A 170 5.86 -8.95 20.18
CA ASN A 170 5.38 -9.53 21.42
C ASN A 170 5.85 -10.99 21.54
N PRO A 171 6.60 -11.38 22.59
CA PRO A 171 7.13 -12.74 22.74
C PRO A 171 6.06 -13.82 22.95
N LEU A 172 4.79 -13.42 23.16
CA LEU A 172 3.65 -14.34 23.21
C LEU A 172 3.07 -14.63 21.82
N HIS A 173 3.58 -13.97 20.77
CA HIS A 173 3.15 -14.12 19.38
C HIS A 173 1.61 -14.08 19.19
N PRO A 174 0.94 -13.02 19.69
CA PRO A 174 -0.51 -12.92 19.59
C PRO A 174 -0.95 -12.88 18.12
N ALA A 175 -2.08 -13.52 17.82
CA ALA A 175 -2.72 -13.37 16.52
C ALA A 175 -3.61 -12.11 16.52
N TYR A 176 -3.58 -11.33 15.44
CA TYR A 176 -4.54 -10.24 15.23
C TYR A 176 -5.95 -10.81 15.06
N ARG A 177 -6.07 -11.88 14.27
CA ARG A 177 -7.31 -12.67 14.13
C ARG A 177 -6.99 -14.15 14.10
N PRO A 178 -7.89 -15.04 14.56
CA PRO A 178 -7.72 -16.47 14.34
C PRO A 178 -7.67 -16.79 12.85
N LEU A 179 -7.04 -17.90 12.48
CA LEU A 179 -7.10 -18.40 11.11
C LEU A 179 -8.57 -18.64 10.69
N PRO A 180 -8.96 -18.27 9.47
CA PRO A 180 -10.32 -18.52 8.99
C PRO A 180 -10.59 -20.01 8.68
N GLY A 181 -9.53 -20.83 8.58
CA GLY A 181 -9.60 -22.25 8.28
C GLY A 181 -8.20 -22.90 8.28
N PRO A 182 -8.11 -24.21 8.00
CA PRO A 182 -6.82 -24.90 7.91
C PRO A 182 -5.99 -24.36 6.75
N LEU A 183 -4.68 -24.16 6.94
CA LEU A 183 -3.76 -23.71 5.90
C LEU A 183 -3.82 -24.60 4.64
N PRO A 184 -3.54 -24.06 3.44
CA PRO A 184 -3.43 -24.89 2.24
C PRO A 184 -2.31 -25.91 2.43
N ALA A 185 -2.49 -27.10 1.88
CA ALA A 185 -1.46 -28.12 1.89
C ALA A 185 -0.16 -27.57 1.28
N GLU A 186 0.97 -27.91 1.91
CA GLU A 186 2.30 -27.69 1.38
C GLU A 186 2.45 -28.33 -0.01
N ARG A 187 3.13 -27.62 -0.92
CA ARG A 187 3.37 -28.09 -2.28
C ARG A 187 4.77 -27.72 -2.72
N THR A 188 5.36 -28.58 -3.55
CA THR A 188 6.56 -28.20 -4.29
C THR A 188 6.23 -27.04 -5.23
N PRO A 189 6.97 -25.92 -5.17
CA PRO A 189 6.75 -24.81 -6.08
C PRO A 189 6.99 -25.23 -7.53
N VAL A 190 6.23 -24.62 -8.45
CA VAL A 190 6.44 -24.83 -9.89
C VAL A 190 7.76 -24.17 -10.30
N ALA A 191 8.53 -24.86 -11.15
CA ALA A 191 9.77 -24.34 -11.70
C ALA A 191 9.57 -22.98 -12.41
N LEU A 192 10.50 -22.07 -12.23
CA LEU A 192 10.40 -20.71 -12.76
C LEU A 192 10.51 -20.69 -14.29
N ARG A 193 9.46 -20.23 -14.97
CA ARG A 193 9.40 -19.96 -16.41
C ARG A 193 9.49 -18.46 -16.69
N TRP A 194 9.88 -18.12 -17.92
CA TRP A 194 10.09 -16.75 -18.38
C TRP A 194 9.09 -16.38 -19.48
N ILE A 195 8.36 -15.29 -19.28
CA ILE A 195 7.44 -14.72 -20.26
C ILE A 195 8.14 -13.59 -20.98
N ARG A 196 8.23 -13.66 -22.32
CA ARG A 196 8.95 -12.68 -23.14
C ARG A 196 8.04 -11.54 -23.58
N PHE A 197 8.57 -10.33 -23.53
CA PHE A 197 7.91 -9.12 -23.96
C PHE A 197 8.78 -8.44 -25.02
N PRO A 198 8.26 -8.22 -26.26
CA PRO A 198 8.96 -7.40 -27.23
C PRO A 198 9.13 -5.98 -26.69
N GLY A 199 10.32 -5.43 -26.90
CA GLY A 199 10.63 -4.03 -26.62
C GLY A 199 10.02 -3.09 -27.66
N GLY A 200 10.38 -1.82 -27.53
CA GLY A 200 9.94 -0.74 -28.39
C GLY A 200 9.53 0.50 -27.61
N LEU A 201 8.91 1.44 -28.32
CA LEU A 201 8.36 2.65 -27.73
C LEU A 201 7.05 2.32 -27.02
N THR A 202 6.99 2.54 -25.71
CA THR A 202 5.83 2.21 -24.86
C THR A 202 5.36 3.46 -24.13
N GLU A 203 4.05 3.59 -23.96
CA GLU A 203 3.45 4.69 -23.18
C GLU A 203 3.14 4.23 -21.76
N ILE A 204 3.75 4.90 -20.78
CA ILE A 204 3.71 4.62 -19.35
C ILE A 204 3.01 5.78 -18.63
N GLY A 205 2.20 5.46 -17.64
CA GLY A 205 1.53 6.40 -16.76
C GLY A 205 0.05 6.58 -17.11
N HIS A 206 -0.65 7.21 -16.18
CA HIS A 206 -2.08 7.42 -16.25
C HIS A 206 -2.47 8.50 -17.27
N ASP A 207 -3.44 8.19 -18.13
CA ASP A 207 -4.09 9.09 -19.10
C ASP A 207 -5.63 8.95 -19.14
N GLY A 208 -6.22 8.26 -18.15
CA GLY A 208 -7.65 8.01 -18.10
C GLY A 208 -8.46 9.11 -17.39
N GLU A 209 -9.77 8.91 -17.36
CA GLU A 209 -10.74 9.78 -16.64
C GLU A 209 -11.04 9.30 -15.21
N GLY A 210 -10.52 8.12 -14.86
CA GLY A 210 -10.66 7.52 -13.52
C GLY A 210 -9.67 8.13 -12.52
N PHE A 211 -9.81 7.76 -11.24
CA PHE A 211 -8.85 8.18 -10.23
C PHE A 211 -7.44 7.63 -10.49
N ALA A 212 -6.44 8.48 -10.29
CA ALA A 212 -5.05 8.12 -10.10
C ALA A 212 -4.40 9.13 -9.17
N PHE A 213 -3.36 8.72 -8.45
CA PHE A 213 -2.52 9.67 -7.74
C PHE A 213 -1.71 10.51 -8.74
N ASP A 214 -1.36 11.74 -8.35
CA ASP A 214 -0.61 12.67 -9.19
C ASP A 214 0.75 12.10 -9.64
N ASN A 215 1.37 11.25 -8.83
CA ASN A 215 2.62 10.57 -9.14
C ASN A 215 2.53 9.52 -10.25
N GLU A 216 1.32 9.10 -10.65
CA GLU A 216 1.08 8.13 -11.73
C GLU A 216 1.15 8.79 -13.12
N GLY A 217 1.24 10.11 -13.20
CA GLY A 217 1.24 10.88 -14.45
C GLY A 217 2.27 12.01 -14.52
N PRO A 218 2.31 12.74 -15.65
CA PRO A 218 1.51 12.49 -16.85
C PRO A 218 2.01 11.24 -17.62
N ARG A 219 1.13 10.67 -18.46
CA ARG A 219 1.52 9.62 -19.40
C ARG A 219 2.61 10.12 -20.33
N HIS A 220 3.65 9.31 -20.50
CA HIS A 220 4.84 9.65 -21.28
C HIS A 220 5.42 8.43 -21.99
N ARG A 221 6.33 8.68 -22.92
CA ARG A 221 6.95 7.63 -23.73
C ARG A 221 8.29 7.19 -23.12
N VAL A 222 8.47 5.88 -23.02
CA VAL A 222 9.72 5.22 -22.61
C VAL A 222 10.11 4.22 -23.70
N TRP A 223 11.42 4.07 -23.95
CA TRP A 223 11.92 3.01 -24.83
C TRP A 223 12.31 1.81 -23.98
N LEU A 224 11.71 0.66 -24.25
CA LEU A 224 12.04 -0.61 -23.60
C LEU A 224 12.84 -1.50 -24.55
N GLY A 225 13.87 -2.17 -24.05
CA GLY A 225 14.48 -3.30 -24.76
C GLY A 225 13.56 -4.52 -24.72
N ASP A 226 13.88 -5.56 -25.49
CA ASP A 226 13.27 -6.87 -25.27
C ASP A 226 13.62 -7.34 -23.85
N PHE A 227 12.61 -7.80 -23.12
CA PHE A 227 12.80 -8.28 -21.75
C PHE A 227 11.97 -9.53 -21.49
N ALA A 228 12.31 -10.25 -20.44
CA ALA A 228 11.46 -11.31 -19.93
C ALA A 228 11.21 -11.15 -18.43
N LEU A 229 9.98 -11.47 -17.99
CA LEU A 229 9.63 -11.54 -16.58
C LEU A 229 9.43 -12.98 -16.15
N ALA A 230 9.79 -13.28 -14.89
CA ALA A 230 9.43 -14.53 -14.25
C ALA A 230 7.90 -14.65 -14.21
N HIS A 231 7.37 -15.81 -14.58
CA HIS A 231 5.93 -16.03 -14.64
C HIS A 231 5.25 -15.97 -13.27
N ARG A 232 5.98 -16.15 -12.16
CA ARG A 232 5.49 -16.02 -10.78
C ARG A 232 6.46 -15.16 -9.95
N PRO A 233 6.03 -14.61 -8.80
CA PRO A 233 6.95 -14.08 -7.80
C PRO A 233 7.89 -15.18 -7.29
N VAL A 234 9.03 -14.75 -6.75
CA VAL A 234 9.94 -15.64 -6.01
C VAL A 234 9.22 -16.17 -4.77
N CYS A 235 9.35 -17.47 -4.48
CA CYS A 235 8.68 -18.10 -3.35
C CYS A 235 9.66 -18.41 -2.20
N ASN A 236 9.10 -18.78 -1.04
CA ASN A 236 9.88 -19.10 0.16
C ASN A 236 10.91 -20.22 -0.08
N ALA A 237 10.58 -21.25 -0.87
CA ALA A 237 11.53 -22.29 -1.22
C ALA A 237 12.72 -21.75 -2.02
N ASP A 238 12.46 -20.92 -3.03
CA ASP A 238 13.55 -20.34 -3.83
C ASP A 238 14.45 -19.45 -2.94
N TRP A 239 13.87 -18.79 -1.91
CA TRP A 239 14.60 -17.96 -0.96
C TRP A 239 15.41 -18.78 0.05
N LEU A 240 14.90 -19.93 0.47
CA LEU A 240 15.64 -20.90 1.29
C LEU A 240 16.89 -21.40 0.56
N ASP A 241 16.81 -21.62 -0.76
CA ASP A 241 18.00 -21.97 -1.57
C ASP A 241 19.04 -20.84 -1.58
N PHE A 242 18.61 -19.58 -1.71
CA PHE A 242 19.50 -18.41 -1.59
C PHE A 242 20.17 -18.33 -0.21
N MET A 243 19.42 -18.62 0.86
CA MET A 243 19.96 -18.63 2.22
C MET A 243 20.94 -19.79 2.44
N ALA A 244 20.64 -20.97 1.90
CA ALA A 244 21.47 -22.16 2.01
C ALA A 244 22.80 -22.02 1.24
N ASP A 245 22.82 -21.23 0.18
CA ASP A 245 24.02 -20.88 -0.61
C ASP A 245 24.70 -19.59 -0.11
N ASP A 246 24.68 -19.36 1.20
CA ASP A 246 25.36 -18.24 1.86
C ASP A 246 24.97 -16.84 1.32
N GLY A 247 23.73 -16.67 0.86
CA GLY A 247 23.24 -15.42 0.27
C GLY A 247 23.40 -14.20 1.17
N TYR A 248 23.12 -14.35 2.48
CA TYR A 248 23.33 -13.30 3.49
C TYR A 248 24.78 -13.18 4.00
N ALA A 249 25.67 -14.08 3.58
CA ALA A 249 27.09 -14.09 3.97
C ALA A 249 28.04 -13.70 2.83
N THR A 250 27.55 -13.58 1.59
CA THR A 250 28.35 -13.33 0.38
C THR A 250 28.28 -11.85 -0.05
N PRO A 251 29.29 -11.01 0.23
CA PRO A 251 29.20 -9.56 0.02
C PRO A 251 29.04 -9.15 -1.46
N THR A 252 29.56 -9.95 -2.39
CA THR A 252 29.53 -9.66 -3.84
C THR A 252 28.13 -9.74 -4.44
N LEU A 253 27.16 -10.30 -3.70
CA LEU A 253 25.75 -10.30 -4.12
C LEU A 253 25.05 -8.96 -3.83
N TRP A 254 25.59 -8.15 -2.91
CA TRP A 254 24.89 -7.00 -2.35
C TRP A 254 25.38 -5.67 -2.92
N LEU A 255 24.45 -4.72 -3.04
CA LEU A 255 24.81 -3.30 -3.12
C LEU A 255 25.55 -2.89 -1.85
N ALA A 256 26.46 -1.92 -1.94
CA ALA A 256 27.31 -1.52 -0.81
C ALA A 256 26.52 -1.06 0.43
N ASP A 257 25.48 -0.24 0.24
CA ASP A 257 24.61 0.18 1.35
C ASP A 257 23.75 -0.97 1.88
N GLY A 258 23.34 -1.91 1.01
CA GLY A 258 22.64 -3.12 1.41
C GLY A 258 23.51 -4.04 2.26
N TRP A 259 24.77 -4.25 1.88
CA TRP A 259 25.72 -5.03 2.66
C TRP A 259 25.98 -4.41 4.02
N ARG A 260 26.19 -3.08 4.08
CA ARG A 260 26.33 -2.37 5.35
C ARG A 260 25.10 -2.57 6.24
N TRP A 261 23.90 -2.42 5.67
CA TRP A 261 22.66 -2.60 6.40
C TRP A 261 22.50 -4.02 6.94
N VAL A 262 22.81 -5.06 6.15
CA VAL A 262 22.81 -6.48 6.59
C VAL A 262 23.75 -6.69 7.78
N GLN A 263 24.95 -6.10 7.75
CA GLN A 263 25.93 -6.21 8.83
C GLN A 263 25.49 -5.47 10.09
N GLU A 264 25.03 -4.22 9.96
CA GLU A 264 24.61 -3.37 11.08
C GLU A 264 23.39 -3.95 11.83
N HIS A 265 22.47 -4.59 11.11
CA HIS A 265 21.21 -5.10 11.67
C HIS A 265 21.21 -6.62 11.87
N GLY A 266 22.31 -7.31 11.55
CA GLY A 266 22.42 -8.76 11.73
C GLY A 266 21.39 -9.56 10.90
N VAL A 267 21.06 -9.10 9.70
CA VAL A 267 19.97 -9.68 8.88
C VAL A 267 20.39 -11.05 8.33
N ARG A 268 19.55 -12.08 8.50
CA ARG A 268 19.84 -13.46 8.08
C ARG A 268 18.70 -14.18 7.34
N ALA A 269 17.51 -13.60 7.36
CA ALA A 269 16.30 -14.12 6.73
C ALA A 269 15.30 -12.97 6.55
N PRO A 270 14.25 -13.13 5.70
CA PRO A 270 13.12 -12.20 5.61
C PRO A 270 12.54 -11.83 6.99
N ALA A 271 11.91 -10.65 7.10
CA ALA A 271 11.39 -10.25 8.41
C ALA A 271 10.29 -11.23 8.86
N TYR A 272 10.20 -11.43 10.18
CA TYR A 272 9.24 -12.31 10.85
C TYR A 272 9.46 -13.82 10.74
N TRP A 273 10.42 -14.29 9.94
CA TRP A 273 10.82 -15.69 9.95
C TRP A 273 11.48 -16.06 11.28
N GLN A 274 11.08 -17.17 11.87
CA GLN A 274 11.62 -17.68 13.13
C GLN A 274 12.59 -18.81 12.87
N ALA A 275 13.79 -18.68 13.44
CA ALA A 275 14.79 -19.74 13.44
C ALA A 275 14.54 -20.67 14.62
N HIS A 276 14.66 -21.98 14.41
CA HIS A 276 14.76 -22.98 15.47
C HIS A 276 16.21 -23.12 15.95
N ASP A 277 16.41 -23.86 17.05
CA ASP A 277 17.73 -24.09 17.66
C ASP A 277 18.73 -24.76 16.70
N ASP A 278 18.23 -25.46 15.68
CA ASP A 278 19.01 -26.11 14.62
C ASP A 278 19.37 -25.18 13.45
N GLY A 279 18.95 -23.92 13.50
CA GLY A 279 19.21 -22.89 12.49
C GLY A 279 18.25 -22.91 11.30
N PHE A 280 17.27 -23.83 11.27
CA PHE A 280 16.27 -23.87 10.20
C PHE A 280 15.13 -22.89 10.47
N TYR A 281 14.56 -22.35 9.39
CA TYR A 281 13.39 -21.48 9.43
C TYR A 281 12.17 -22.28 9.00
N THR A 282 11.25 -22.56 9.93
CA THR A 282 10.03 -23.33 9.61
C THR A 282 8.74 -22.59 9.92
N GLU A 283 8.82 -21.41 10.55
CA GLU A 283 7.67 -20.60 10.94
C GLU A 283 7.87 -19.12 10.58
N THR A 284 6.77 -18.41 10.37
CA THR A 284 6.76 -16.96 10.18
C THR A 284 5.61 -16.34 10.97
N MET A 285 5.84 -15.16 11.54
CA MET A 285 4.74 -14.38 12.12
C MET A 285 3.84 -13.85 11.00
N THR A 286 2.52 -13.97 11.20
CA THR A 286 1.49 -13.47 10.29
C THR A 286 0.42 -12.72 11.08
N LEU A 287 -0.55 -12.12 10.39
CA LEU A 287 -1.76 -11.56 11.02
C LEU A 287 -2.57 -12.61 11.83
N HIS A 288 -2.27 -13.90 11.63
CA HIS A 288 -2.89 -15.01 12.33
C HIS A 288 -1.98 -15.68 13.36
N GLY A 289 -0.94 -14.97 13.84
CA GLY A 289 0.06 -15.50 14.77
C GLY A 289 1.18 -16.23 14.03
N LEU A 290 1.97 -17.03 14.76
CA LEU A 290 2.98 -17.90 14.16
C LEU A 290 2.32 -18.99 13.32
N GLN A 291 2.79 -19.13 12.09
CA GLN A 291 2.31 -20.10 11.12
C GLN A 291 3.49 -20.81 10.46
N PRO A 292 3.31 -22.07 10.01
CA PRO A 292 4.29 -22.75 9.18
C PRO A 292 4.68 -21.92 7.95
N LEU A 293 5.97 -21.91 7.64
CA LEU A 293 6.52 -21.28 6.45
C LEU A 293 6.19 -22.14 5.22
N LEU A 294 5.21 -21.71 4.43
CA LEU A 294 4.78 -22.44 3.24
C LEU A 294 5.78 -22.25 2.09
N PRO A 295 6.47 -23.29 1.58
CA PRO A 295 7.50 -23.16 0.55
C PRO A 295 7.02 -22.54 -0.77
N GLN A 296 5.75 -22.81 -1.15
CA GLN A 296 5.16 -22.32 -2.39
C GLN A 296 4.62 -20.89 -2.33
N ALA A 297 4.50 -20.30 -1.14
CA ALA A 297 4.01 -18.92 -0.99
C ALA A 297 5.09 -17.93 -1.48
N PRO A 298 4.70 -16.81 -2.13
CA PRO A 298 5.62 -15.70 -2.38
C PRO A 298 6.41 -15.33 -1.13
N VAL A 299 7.72 -15.12 -1.31
CA VAL A 299 8.53 -14.54 -0.24
C VAL A 299 8.01 -13.13 0.06
N CYS A 300 7.93 -12.80 1.35
CA CYS A 300 7.34 -11.56 1.83
C CYS A 300 8.19 -10.95 2.93
N HIS A 301 8.06 -9.63 3.11
CA HIS A 301 8.78 -8.83 4.09
C HIS A 301 10.30 -8.78 3.84
N VAL A 302 10.67 -8.66 2.56
CA VAL A 302 12.05 -8.47 2.11
C VAL A 302 12.28 -7.04 1.68
N SER A 303 13.47 -6.52 1.98
CA SER A 303 13.91 -5.18 1.60
C SER A 303 14.23 -5.13 0.11
N PHE A 304 14.35 -3.93 -0.46
CA PHE A 304 14.89 -3.77 -1.81
C PHE A 304 16.31 -4.35 -1.91
N TYR A 305 17.13 -4.17 -0.87
CA TYR A 305 18.50 -4.70 -0.84
C TYR A 305 18.53 -6.22 -0.93
N GLU A 306 17.67 -6.89 -0.15
CA GLU A 306 17.48 -8.32 -0.22
C GLU A 306 16.99 -8.76 -1.60
N ALA A 307 16.01 -8.04 -2.16
CA ALA A 307 15.45 -8.36 -3.47
C ALA A 307 16.49 -8.24 -4.60
N ASP A 308 17.32 -7.20 -4.61
CA ASP A 308 18.42 -7.03 -5.57
C ASP A 308 19.48 -8.13 -5.41
N ALA A 309 19.88 -8.43 -4.16
CA ALA A 309 20.88 -9.45 -3.87
C ALA A 309 20.42 -10.84 -4.32
N TYR A 310 19.16 -11.18 -4.04
CA TYR A 310 18.53 -12.41 -4.52
C TYR A 310 18.52 -12.45 -6.07
N ALA A 311 18.10 -11.37 -6.72
CA ALA A 311 18.03 -11.33 -8.17
C ALA A 311 19.42 -11.52 -8.82
N ARG A 312 20.47 -10.91 -8.24
CA ARG A 312 21.87 -11.10 -8.67
C ARG A 312 22.34 -12.54 -8.47
N TRP A 313 22.02 -13.15 -7.33
CA TRP A 313 22.33 -14.56 -7.05
C TRP A 313 21.67 -15.50 -8.07
N ALA A 314 20.40 -15.24 -8.40
CA ALA A 314 19.64 -16.01 -9.39
C ALA A 314 20.09 -15.77 -10.85
N GLY A 315 21.15 -14.97 -11.09
CA GLY A 315 21.61 -14.62 -12.43
C GLY A 315 20.62 -13.77 -13.23
N ALA A 316 19.79 -13.00 -12.53
CA ALA A 316 18.73 -12.16 -13.06
C ALA A 316 18.88 -10.71 -12.55
N ARG A 317 17.81 -9.93 -12.66
CA ARG A 317 17.69 -8.57 -12.11
C ARG A 317 16.25 -8.30 -11.66
N LEU A 318 16.01 -7.18 -11.00
CA LEU A 318 14.66 -6.66 -10.81
C LEU A 318 14.14 -6.00 -12.11
N PRO A 319 12.83 -6.05 -12.41
CA PRO A 319 12.25 -5.28 -13.50
C PRO A 319 12.32 -3.78 -13.18
N THR A 320 12.44 -2.94 -14.20
CA THR A 320 12.08 -1.52 -14.04
C THR A 320 10.57 -1.40 -13.83
N GLU A 321 10.10 -0.31 -13.21
CA GLU A 321 8.65 -0.06 -13.08
C GLU A 321 7.94 0.02 -14.45
N PHE A 322 8.69 0.41 -15.49
CA PHE A 322 8.21 0.53 -16.86
C PHE A 322 8.02 -0.82 -17.55
N GLU A 323 8.97 -1.75 -17.38
CA GLU A 323 8.83 -3.13 -17.84
C GLU A 323 7.65 -3.83 -17.14
N TRP A 324 7.53 -3.61 -15.83
CA TRP A 324 6.43 -4.15 -15.03
C TRP A 324 5.08 -3.62 -15.53
N GLU A 325 4.94 -2.30 -15.70
CA GLU A 325 3.70 -1.68 -16.19
C GLU A 325 3.34 -2.12 -17.61
N ALA A 326 4.33 -2.19 -18.51
CA ALA A 326 4.12 -2.67 -19.87
C ALA A 326 3.61 -4.12 -19.91
N ALA A 327 4.10 -4.97 -19.00
CA ALA A 327 3.60 -6.33 -18.84
C ALA A 327 2.19 -6.36 -18.23
N ALA A 328 1.95 -5.56 -17.18
CA ALA A 328 0.64 -5.44 -16.53
C ALA A 328 -0.45 -4.90 -17.46
N GLY A 329 -0.09 -4.04 -18.42
CA GLY A 329 -1.03 -3.56 -19.45
C GLY A 329 -1.65 -4.67 -20.31
N ARG A 330 -1.06 -5.88 -20.34
CA ARG A 330 -1.62 -7.06 -21.02
C ARG A 330 -2.59 -7.86 -20.16
N GLN A 331 -2.61 -7.63 -18.85
CA GLN A 331 -3.38 -8.41 -17.89
C GLN A 331 -4.08 -7.48 -16.88
N ALA A 332 -5.37 -7.25 -17.09
CA ALA A 332 -6.18 -6.48 -16.17
C ALA A 332 -6.21 -7.12 -14.76
N PRO A 333 -6.38 -6.33 -13.68
CA PRO A 333 -6.51 -6.83 -12.31
C PRO A 333 -7.89 -7.45 -12.05
N THR A 334 -8.36 -8.35 -12.92
CA THR A 334 -9.72 -8.92 -12.85
C THR A 334 -9.86 -10.05 -11.85
N ALA A 335 -8.75 -10.70 -11.47
CA ALA A 335 -8.70 -11.76 -10.47
C ALA A 335 -7.35 -11.69 -9.72
N PRO A 336 -7.17 -10.71 -8.82
CA PRO A 336 -5.97 -10.65 -8.00
C PRO A 336 -5.86 -11.89 -7.12
N ALA A 337 -4.63 -12.32 -6.81
CA ALA A 337 -4.37 -13.52 -6.01
C ALA A 337 -5.12 -13.44 -4.67
N GLN A 338 -4.70 -12.51 -3.80
CA GLN A 338 -5.38 -12.15 -2.57
C GLN A 338 -5.22 -10.66 -2.30
N LEU A 339 -6.29 -10.03 -1.83
CA LEU A 339 -6.37 -8.64 -1.39
C LEU A 339 -6.91 -8.58 0.05
N ALA A 340 -7.06 -7.36 0.58
CA ALA A 340 -7.47 -7.14 1.97
C ALA A 340 -8.87 -7.65 2.32
N ASP A 341 -9.77 -7.88 1.35
CA ASP A 341 -11.10 -8.44 1.58
C ASP A 341 -11.08 -9.98 1.71
N HIS A 342 -9.98 -10.62 1.31
CA HIS A 342 -9.81 -12.06 1.49
C HIS A 342 -9.59 -12.38 2.98
N PRO A 343 -10.29 -13.37 3.57
CA PRO A 343 -10.27 -13.58 5.02
C PRO A 343 -8.90 -14.03 5.56
N TRP A 344 -8.02 -14.51 4.68
CA TRP A 344 -6.69 -14.98 5.05
C TRP A 344 -5.66 -13.86 5.13
N ARG A 345 -5.74 -12.83 4.28
CA ARG A 345 -4.74 -11.74 4.23
C ARG A 345 -3.28 -12.22 4.29
N LEU A 346 -3.00 -13.35 3.65
CA LEU A 346 -1.68 -13.97 3.56
C LEU A 346 -1.18 -13.88 2.11
N PRO A 347 0.15 -13.77 1.90
CA PRO A 347 0.73 -13.85 0.57
C PRO A 347 0.74 -15.32 0.11
N LEU A 348 -0.42 -15.89 -0.21
CA LEU A 348 -0.53 -17.27 -0.71
C LEU A 348 -0.51 -17.27 -2.24
N ALA A 349 0.24 -18.22 -2.82
CA ALA A 349 0.20 -18.44 -4.26
C ALA A 349 -1.17 -18.99 -4.68
N MET A 350 -1.80 -18.35 -5.66
CA MET A 350 -3.14 -18.74 -6.12
C MET A 350 -3.06 -19.52 -7.42
N GLY A 351 -2.77 -20.81 -7.31
CA GLY A 351 -3.00 -21.79 -8.38
C GLY A 351 -2.21 -21.53 -9.68
N ALA A 352 -2.60 -22.24 -10.74
CA ALA A 352 -1.95 -22.17 -12.04
C ALA A 352 -2.65 -21.12 -12.92
N ALA A 353 -1.95 -20.10 -13.41
CA ALA A 353 -2.41 -19.31 -14.54
C ALA A 353 -2.21 -20.09 -15.86
N PRO A 354 -2.90 -19.70 -16.94
CA PRO A 354 -2.70 -20.27 -18.26
C PRO A 354 -1.23 -20.19 -18.70
N GLU A 355 -0.83 -21.14 -19.55
CA GLU A 355 0.50 -21.11 -20.14
C GLU A 355 0.68 -19.86 -21.01
N GLY A 356 1.63 -18.99 -20.63
CA GLY A 356 1.90 -17.73 -21.32
C GLY A 356 1.65 -16.46 -20.48
N ASP A 357 0.94 -16.58 -19.35
CA ASP A 357 0.57 -15.44 -18.51
C ASP A 357 1.46 -15.28 -17.26
N LEU A 358 1.39 -14.09 -16.66
CA LEU A 358 1.98 -13.83 -15.36
C LEU A 358 0.99 -14.25 -14.26
N HIS A 359 1.43 -15.18 -13.43
CA HIS A 359 0.76 -15.62 -12.22
C HIS A 359 0.97 -14.59 -11.12
N ASP A 360 -0.09 -14.35 -10.33
CA ASP A 360 -0.06 -13.51 -9.13
C ASP A 360 0.61 -12.14 -9.38
N LEU A 361 0.37 -11.53 -10.55
CA LEU A 361 0.84 -10.18 -10.87
C LEU A 361 0.16 -9.11 -9.99
N TRP A 362 -1.04 -9.43 -9.51
CA TRP A 362 -1.89 -8.53 -8.74
C TRP A 362 -2.19 -9.14 -7.37
N GLY A 363 -1.95 -8.37 -6.30
CA GLY A 363 -2.11 -8.84 -4.94
C GLY A 363 -1.00 -9.80 -4.50
N GLY A 364 -1.18 -10.44 -3.34
CA GLY A 364 -0.13 -11.27 -2.74
C GLY A 364 0.95 -10.40 -2.09
N VAL A 365 1.92 -9.91 -2.88
CA VAL A 365 3.02 -9.04 -2.41
C VAL A 365 3.27 -7.89 -3.36
N TRP A 366 3.60 -6.71 -2.82
CA TRP A 366 4.21 -5.64 -3.61
C TRP A 366 5.54 -6.11 -4.19
N GLU A 367 5.73 -5.98 -5.49
CA GLU A 367 6.94 -6.41 -6.18
C GLU A 367 7.93 -5.23 -6.28
N TRP A 368 9.10 -5.35 -5.65
CA TRP A 368 10.19 -4.37 -5.80
C TRP A 368 10.62 -4.23 -7.26
N THR A 369 10.85 -2.99 -7.70
CA THR A 369 11.40 -2.68 -9.03
C THR A 369 12.79 -2.06 -8.91
N ALA A 370 13.56 -2.09 -10.00
CA ALA A 370 14.84 -1.39 -10.13
C ALA A 370 14.70 0.14 -10.29
N SER A 371 13.48 0.68 -10.28
CA SER A 371 13.23 2.11 -10.49
C SER A 371 13.23 2.89 -9.18
N ALA A 372 14.04 3.94 -9.12
CA ALA A 372 13.93 4.96 -8.08
C ALA A 372 12.58 5.70 -8.21
N TYR A 373 11.99 6.08 -7.09
CA TYR A 373 10.75 6.87 -7.06
C TYR A 373 11.06 8.33 -7.45
N LEU A 374 11.02 8.59 -8.76
CA LEU A 374 11.28 9.88 -9.38
C LEU A 374 9.99 10.45 -10.01
N PRO A 375 9.91 11.79 -10.17
CA PRO A 375 8.82 12.39 -10.94
C PRO A 375 8.88 11.91 -12.38
N TYR A 376 7.72 11.56 -12.95
CA TYR A 376 7.62 11.35 -14.38
C TYR A 376 7.89 12.65 -15.15
N PRO A 377 8.38 12.58 -16.40
CA PRO A 377 8.61 13.76 -17.22
C PRO A 377 7.34 14.63 -17.33
N GLY A 378 7.43 15.88 -16.86
CA GLY A 378 6.30 16.81 -16.87
C GLY A 378 5.41 16.75 -15.63
N PHE A 379 5.70 15.89 -14.65
CA PHE A 379 5.03 15.89 -13.35
C PHE A 379 5.06 17.28 -12.71
N ARG A 380 3.90 17.68 -12.16
CA ARG A 380 3.74 18.90 -11.38
C ARG A 380 2.82 18.57 -10.20
N PRO A 381 3.22 18.89 -8.95
CA PRO A 381 2.34 18.67 -7.81
C PRO A 381 1.07 19.51 -7.94
N ALA A 382 -0.02 19.02 -7.37
CA ALA A 382 -1.27 19.79 -7.26
C ALA A 382 -1.04 21.11 -6.50
N PRO A 383 -1.80 22.19 -6.79
CA PRO A 383 -1.71 23.42 -6.02
C PRO A 383 -2.24 23.23 -4.59
N GLY A 384 -1.71 24.03 -3.64
CA GLY A 384 -2.13 24.02 -2.25
C GLY A 384 -1.56 22.86 -1.42
N ALA A 385 -2.12 22.65 -0.23
CA ALA A 385 -1.62 21.65 0.73
C ALA A 385 -1.61 20.22 0.17
N VAL A 386 -2.60 19.88 -0.66
CA VAL A 386 -2.70 18.56 -1.32
C VAL A 386 -1.49 18.28 -2.23
N GLY A 387 -0.78 19.30 -2.71
CA GLY A 387 0.48 19.13 -3.46
C GLY A 387 1.62 18.49 -2.68
N GLU A 388 1.53 18.46 -1.35
CA GLU A 388 2.52 17.81 -0.49
C GLU A 388 2.36 16.29 -0.42
N TYR A 389 1.32 15.71 -1.03
CA TYR A 389 0.97 14.31 -0.89
C TYR A 389 2.08 13.36 -1.37
N ASN A 390 2.62 13.60 -2.57
CA ASN A 390 3.56 12.69 -3.21
C ASN A 390 4.91 13.32 -3.58
N GLY A 391 4.88 14.51 -4.20
CA GLY A 391 6.07 15.08 -4.85
C GLY A 391 7.29 15.26 -3.94
N LYS A 392 7.08 15.63 -2.67
CA LYS A 392 8.17 15.85 -1.71
C LYS A 392 8.89 14.57 -1.26
N PHE A 393 8.32 13.41 -1.58
CA PHE A 393 8.86 12.09 -1.23
C PHE A 393 9.68 11.45 -2.37
N MET A 394 9.78 12.11 -3.53
CA MET A 394 10.47 11.61 -4.73
C MET A 394 12.00 11.71 -4.64
N SER A 395 12.58 11.13 -3.59
CA SER A 395 14.03 11.02 -3.37
C SER A 395 14.35 9.90 -2.39
N GLY A 396 15.37 9.09 -2.69
CA GLY A 396 15.89 8.06 -1.79
C GLY A 396 15.00 6.84 -1.59
N GLN A 397 13.90 6.71 -2.34
CA GLN A 397 12.95 5.61 -2.26
C GLN A 397 12.89 4.84 -3.58
N MET A 398 12.45 3.59 -3.52
CA MET A 398 12.31 2.69 -4.69
C MET A 398 10.84 2.38 -4.93
N VAL A 399 10.48 2.17 -6.19
CA VAL A 399 9.10 1.89 -6.61
C VAL A 399 8.77 0.41 -6.44
N LEU A 400 7.53 0.13 -6.00
CA LEU A 400 6.92 -1.20 -5.99
C LEU A 400 5.58 -1.20 -6.72
N ARG A 401 5.22 -2.36 -7.28
CA ARG A 401 4.00 -2.53 -8.10
C ARG A 401 3.19 -3.76 -7.70
N GLY A 402 1.96 -3.88 -8.21
CA GLY A 402 1.13 -5.10 -8.11
C GLY A 402 0.13 -5.14 -6.95
N GLY A 403 0.40 -4.49 -5.82
CA GLY A 403 -0.43 -4.63 -4.63
C GLY A 403 -0.10 -5.86 -3.79
N SER A 404 -0.63 -5.93 -2.57
CA SER A 404 -0.41 -7.03 -1.64
C SER A 404 -1.70 -7.66 -1.15
N CYS A 405 -1.58 -8.72 -0.34
CA CYS A 405 -2.69 -9.32 0.41
C CYS A 405 -3.33 -8.37 1.45
N ALA A 406 -2.74 -7.20 1.69
CA ALA A 406 -3.27 -6.15 2.54
C ALA A 406 -3.80 -4.93 1.76
N THR A 407 -3.66 -4.90 0.42
CA THR A 407 -4.19 -3.81 -0.40
C THR A 407 -5.71 -3.93 -0.56
N PRO A 408 -6.49 -2.86 -0.34
CA PRO A 408 -7.96 -2.92 -0.49
C PRO A 408 -8.43 -3.21 -1.92
N PRO A 409 -9.56 -3.92 -2.09
CA PRO A 409 -10.16 -4.12 -3.41
C PRO A 409 -10.54 -2.78 -4.04
N GLY A 410 -10.36 -2.68 -5.36
CA GLY A 410 -10.57 -1.43 -6.11
C GLY A 410 -9.44 -0.40 -5.99
N HIS A 411 -8.42 -0.65 -5.17
CA HIS A 411 -7.27 0.26 -5.03
C HIS A 411 -6.18 0.04 -6.10
N LEU A 412 -6.17 -1.08 -6.80
CA LEU A 412 -5.10 -1.41 -7.75
C LEU A 412 -5.28 -0.75 -9.13
N ARG A 413 -4.17 -0.31 -9.72
CA ARG A 413 -4.06 0.19 -11.11
C ARG A 413 -2.72 -0.27 -11.72
N PRO A 414 -2.66 -0.51 -13.05
CA PRO A 414 -1.38 -0.72 -13.76
C PRO A 414 -0.40 0.42 -13.58
N THR A 415 -0.89 1.62 -13.36
CA THR A 415 -0.09 2.83 -13.19
C THR A 415 0.26 3.12 -11.74
N TYR A 416 -0.26 2.35 -10.76
CA TYR A 416 -0.08 2.67 -9.35
C TYR A 416 1.36 2.44 -8.87
N ARG A 417 1.94 3.48 -8.28
CA ARG A 417 3.34 3.49 -7.83
C ARG A 417 3.37 3.55 -6.31
N ASN A 418 3.58 2.41 -5.67
CA ASN A 418 3.94 2.39 -4.26
C ASN A 418 5.43 2.72 -4.10
N PHE A 419 5.85 3.25 -2.96
CA PHE A 419 7.23 3.65 -2.76
C PHE A 419 7.64 3.54 -1.29
N PHE A 420 8.83 2.99 -1.06
CA PHE A 420 9.43 2.86 0.27
C PHE A 420 10.95 3.00 0.21
N TYR A 421 11.59 3.30 1.35
CA TYR A 421 13.04 3.32 1.44
C TYR A 421 13.61 1.90 1.27
N PRO A 422 14.81 1.75 0.67
CA PRO A 422 15.36 0.46 0.31
C PRO A 422 15.48 -0.58 1.43
N HIS A 423 15.62 -0.14 2.69
CA HIS A 423 15.83 -1.02 3.86
C HIS A 423 14.53 -1.48 4.53
N GLN A 424 13.38 -0.93 4.13
CA GLN A 424 12.10 -1.14 4.81
C GLN A 424 11.49 -2.48 4.42
N ARG A 425 10.97 -3.20 5.43
CA ARG A 425 10.57 -4.62 5.31
C ARG A 425 9.22 -4.96 5.93
N TRP A 426 8.64 -4.09 6.75
CA TRP A 426 7.40 -4.41 7.46
C TRP A 426 6.18 -4.47 6.53
N GLN A 427 6.28 -3.83 5.36
CA GLN A 427 5.32 -3.92 4.28
C GLN A 427 5.26 -5.33 3.68
N PHE A 428 4.14 -5.71 3.10
CA PHE A 428 3.98 -6.98 2.39
C PHE A 428 4.70 -6.94 1.03
N THR A 429 6.03 -7.05 1.09
CA THR A 429 6.96 -6.79 -0.03
C THR A 429 7.72 -8.05 -0.42
N GLY A 430 7.75 -8.32 -1.72
CA GLY A 430 8.43 -9.43 -2.36
C GLY A 430 9.07 -8.99 -3.66
N LEU A 431 9.25 -9.91 -4.60
CA LEU A 431 9.91 -9.65 -5.87
C LEU A 431 9.48 -10.60 -6.98
N ARG A 432 9.62 -10.10 -8.20
CA ARG A 432 9.58 -10.86 -9.44
C ARG A 432 10.86 -10.60 -10.21
N LEU A 433 11.44 -11.64 -10.79
CA LEU A 433 12.68 -11.52 -11.55
C LEU A 433 12.41 -11.02 -12.98
N ALA A 434 13.36 -10.28 -13.52
CA ALA A 434 13.47 -9.88 -14.91
C ALA A 434 14.83 -10.28 -15.48
N ARG A 435 14.92 -10.38 -16.81
CA ARG A 435 16.20 -10.48 -17.53
C ARG A 435 16.12 -9.78 -18.88
#